data_AF-A0A0V0SR05-F1
#
_entry.id   AF-A0A0V0SR05-F1
#
_cell.length_a   1.000
_cell.length_b   1.000
_cell.length_c   1.000
_cell.angle_alpha   90.00
_cell.angle_beta   90.00
_cell.angle_gamma   90.00
#
_symmetry.space_group_name_H-M   'P 1'
#
loop_
_entity.id
_entity.type
_entity.pdbx_description
1 polymer ?
#
loop_
_entity_poly.entity_id
_entity_poly.type
_entity_poly.pdbx_seq_one_letter_code
_entity_poly.pdbx_strand_id
1 'polypeptide(L)' 'MLPFVMLAYNSSVHESTGVTPAFAMLARALRLPLDVQIGNPPGGEAQGLPDYIRETRERIDRVHELARDHLKTQQ' A
#
# COMPACT_ATOMS: atom_id res chain seq x y z
N MET A 1 1.81 10.56 21.19
CA MET A 1 0.56 10.02 20.61
C MET A 1 0.47 10.21 19.09
N LEU A 2 0.79 11.38 18.54
CA LEU A 2 0.68 11.67 17.10
C LEU A 2 1.31 10.61 16.13
N PRO A 3 2.50 10.05 16.38
CA PRO A 3 3.09 9.05 15.47
C PRO A 3 2.26 7.78 15.32
N PHE A 4 1.61 7.32 16.40
CA PHE A 4 0.77 6.12 16.39
C PHE A 4 -0.54 6.37 15.66
N VAL A 5 -1.12 7.57 15.81
CA VAL A 5 -2.32 7.97 15.09
C VAL A 5 -2.04 8.04 13.59
N MET A 6 -0.91 8.65 13.19
CA MET A 6 -0.51 8.66 11.79
C MET A 6 -0.21 7.27 11.25
N LEU A 7 0.44 6.40 12.03
CA LEU A 7 0.67 5.01 11.62
C LEU A 7 -0.65 4.29 11.35
N ALA A 8 -1.59 4.36 12.29
CA ALA A 8 -2.91 3.72 12.17
C ALA A 8 -3.68 4.25 10.96
N TYR A 9 -3.69 5.57 10.73
CA TYR A 9 -4.31 6.16 9.55
C TYR A 9 -3.67 5.65 8.25
N ASN A 10 -2.33 5.67 8.18
CA ASN A 10 -1.61 5.29 6.96
C ASN A 10 -1.65 3.79 6.65
N SER A 11 -1.89 2.93 7.65
CA SER A 11 -2.00 1.48 7.48
C SER A 11 -3.43 0.97 7.34
N SER A 12 -4.44 1.82 7.57
CA SER A 12 -5.85 1.43 7.47
C SER A 12 -6.43 1.79 6.12
N VAL A 13 -7.37 0.97 5.62
CA VAL A 13 -8.09 1.27 4.38
C VAL A 13 -8.90 2.53 4.57
N HIS A 14 -8.74 3.49 3.65
CA HIS A 14 -9.47 4.75 3.69
C HIS A 14 -10.76 4.64 2.88
N GLU A 15 -11.90 4.92 3.51
CA GLU A 15 -13.25 4.70 2.98
C GLU A 15 -13.47 5.27 1.58
N SER A 16 -13.06 6.52 1.32
CA SER A 16 -13.30 7.14 0.01
C SER A 16 -12.50 6.50 -1.13
N THR A 17 -11.35 5.89 -0.83
CA THR A 17 -10.41 5.38 -1.85
C THR A 17 -10.32 3.86 -1.89
N GLY A 18 -10.84 3.14 -0.89
CA GLY A 18 -10.76 1.68 -0.82
C GLY A 18 -9.34 1.12 -0.66
N VAL A 19 -8.31 1.96 -0.50
CA VAL A 19 -6.90 1.57 -0.29
C VAL A 19 -6.32 2.27 0.93
N THR A 20 -5.17 1.80 1.43
CA THR A 20 -4.47 2.49 2.53
C THR A 20 -3.74 3.73 2.01
N PRO A 21 -3.66 4.84 2.78
CA PRO A 21 -2.93 6.03 2.35
C PRO A 21 -1.46 5.79 2.03
N ALA A 22 -0.76 4.94 2.79
CA ALA A 22 0.62 4.59 2.49
C ALA A 22 0.74 3.79 1.18
N PHE A 23 -0.21 2.91 0.89
CA PHE A 23 -0.24 2.18 -0.38
C PHE A 23 -0.52 3.13 -1.54
N ALA A 24 -1.41 4.11 -1.39
CA ALA A 24 -1.65 5.15 -2.38
C ALA A 24 -0.40 5.96 -2.72
N MET A 25 0.40 6.35 -1.71
CA MET A 25 1.58 7.20 -1.93
C MET A 25 2.83 6.43 -2.35
N LEU A 26 3.07 5.27 -1.75
CA LEU A 26 4.34 4.54 -1.88
C LEU A 26 4.21 3.28 -2.76
N ALA A 27 2.99 2.99 -3.23
CA ALA A 27 2.62 1.74 -3.86
C ALA A 27 3.00 0.51 -3.03
N ARG A 28 3.24 0.63 -1.73
CA ARG A 28 3.63 -0.50 -0.86
C ARG A 28 2.90 -0.43 0.47
N ALA A 29 2.51 -1.58 0.99
CA ALA A 29 1.98 -1.66 2.34
C ALA A 29 3.09 -1.31 3.35
N LEU A 30 2.72 -0.64 4.43
CA LEU A 30 3.63 -0.45 5.56
C LEU A 30 3.90 -1.79 6.22
N ARG A 31 5.14 -1.99 6.66
CA ARG A 31 5.52 -3.14 7.48
C ARG A 31 5.37 -2.74 8.94
N LEU A 32 4.37 -3.31 9.61
CA LEU A 32 4.06 -3.06 11.01
C LEU A 32 4.96 -3.90 11.92
N PRO A 33 5.17 -3.49 13.19
CA PRO A 33 5.89 -4.30 14.17
C PRO A 33 5.31 -5.72 14.33
N LEU A 34 3.98 -5.87 14.16
CA LEU A 34 3.31 -7.16 14.21
C LEU A 34 3.68 -8.06 13.03
N ASP A 35 3.86 -7.51 11.82
CA ASP A 35 4.26 -8.27 10.63
C ASP A 35 5.64 -8.92 10.80
N VAL A 36 6.52 -8.28 11.58
CA VAL A 36 7.84 -8.83 11.92
C VAL A 36 7.71 -9.98 12.92
N GLN A 37 6.84 -9.86 13.92
CA GLN A 37 6.63 -10.89 14.94
C GLN A 37 5.96 -12.15 14.36
N ILE A 38 5.00 -11.97 13.44
CA ILE A 38 4.28 -13.07 12.80
C ILE A 38 5.11 -13.71 11.67
N GLY A 39 6.21 -13.07 11.25
CA GLY A 39 7.05 -13.57 10.17
C GLY A 39 6.37 -13.46 8.81
N ASN A 40 5.67 -12.35 8.54
CA ASN A 40 5.10 -12.09 7.23
C ASN A 40 6.25 -11.87 6.22
N PRO A 41 6.42 -12.75 5.23
CA PRO A 41 7.45 -12.56 4.21
C PRO A 41 7.13 -11.29 3.41
N PRO A 42 8.14 -10.53 2.97
CA PRO A 42 7.90 -9.46 2.02
C PRO A 42 7.19 -10.06 0.79
N GLY A 43 6.26 -9.30 0.20
CA GLY A 43 5.71 -9.65 -1.11
C GLY A 43 6.84 -9.92 -2.11
N GLY A 44 6.60 -10.83 -3.05
CA GLY A 44 7.61 -11.48 -3.92
C GLY A 44 8.86 -10.63 -4.20
N GLU A 45 10.02 -11.24 -3.97
CA GLU A 45 11.29 -10.55 -4.20
C GLU A 45 11.53 -10.38 -5.70
N ALA A 46 11.66 -9.13 -6.15
CA ALA A 46 12.09 -8.83 -7.50
C ALA A 46 13.48 -9.47 -7.73
N GLN A 47 13.62 -10.22 -8.82
CA GLN A 47 14.85 -10.96 -9.13
C GLN A 47 16.03 -10.05 -9.53
N GLY A 48 15.79 -8.74 -9.65
CA GLY A 48 16.80 -7.73 -9.89
C GLY A 48 16.23 -6.32 -10.01
N LEU A 49 17.10 -5.34 -10.22
CA LEU A 49 16.71 -3.93 -10.37
C LEU A 49 15.69 -3.69 -11.51
N PRO A 50 15.82 -4.30 -12.71
CA PRO A 50 14.83 -4.10 -13.77
C PRO A 50 13.43 -4.60 -13.39
N ASP A 51 13.34 -5.76 -12.75
CA ASP A 51 12.06 -6.32 -12.29
C ASP A 51 11.46 -5.46 -11.18
N TYR A 52 12.28 -4.99 -10.24
CA TYR A 52 11.82 -4.10 -9.18
C TYR A 52 11.21 -2.81 -9.75
N ILE A 53 11.85 -2.20 -10.75
CA ILE A 53 11.34 -0.99 -11.40
C ILE A 53 10.00 -1.28 -12.10
N ARG A 54 9.93 -2.38 -12.86
CA ARG A 54 8.72 -2.79 -13.58
C ARG A 54 7.56 -3.06 -12.63
N GLU A 55 7.76 -3.91 -11.63
CA GLU A 55 6.75 -4.26 -10.64
C GLU A 55 6.31 -3.04 -9.81
N THR A 56 7.24 -2.15 -9.48
CA THR A 56 6.89 -0.91 -8.76
C THR A 56 5.99 -0.02 -9.61
N ARG A 57 6.26 0.12 -10.91
CA ARG A 57 5.40 0.88 -11.83
C ARG A 57 4.01 0.26 -11.95
N GLU A 58 3.95 -1.04 -12.21
CA GLU A 58 2.68 -1.78 -12.30
C GLU A 58 1.83 -1.62 -11.02
N ARG A 59 2.49 -1.66 -9.86
CA ARG A 59 1.83 -1.48 -8.57
C ARG A 59 1.32 -0.05 -8.38
N ILE A 60 2.09 0.97 -8.74
CA ILE A 60 1.66 2.37 -8.74
C ILE A 60 0.40 2.54 -9.61
N ASP A 61 0.41 2.02 -10.84
CA ASP A 61 -0.71 2.16 -11.77
C ASP A 61 -1.97 1.49 -11.21
N ARG A 62 -1.82 0.26 -10.70
CA ARG A 62 -2.92 -0.50 -10.07
C ARG A 62 -3.51 0.22 -8.87
N VAL A 63 -2.69 0.79 -7.98
CA VAL A 63 -3.22 1.47 -6.78
C VAL A 63 -4.09 2.67 -7.18
N HIS A 64 -3.63 3.46 -8.15
CA HIS A 64 -4.37 4.63 -8.61
C HIS A 64 -5.65 4.25 -9.37
N GLU A 65 -5.62 3.16 -10.13
CA GLU A 65 -6.82 2.60 -10.77
C GLU A 65 -7.85 2.17 -9.73
N LEU A 66 -7.45 1.34 -8.76
CA LEU A 66 -8.31 0.90 -7.66
C LEU A 66 -8.93 2.07 -6.90
N ALA A 67 -8.13 3.08 -6.57
CA ALA A 67 -8.62 4.26 -5.86
C ALA A 67 -9.66 5.05 -6.69
N ARG A 68 -9.41 5.24 -7.99
CA ARG A 68 -10.35 5.93 -8.89
C ARG A 68 -11.65 5.16 -9.08
N ASP A 69 -11.58 3.84 -9.20
CA ASP A 69 -12.76 3.01 -9.38
C ASP A 69 -13.61 2.94 -8.11
N HIS A 70 -12.97 2.94 -6.95
CA HIS A 70 -13.69 3.07 -5.67
C HIS A 70 -14.41 4.42 -5.58
N LEU A 71 -13.74 5.51 -5.93
CA LEU A 71 -14.33 6.86 -5.95
C LEU A 71 -15.53 7.00 -6.91
N LYS A 72 -15.57 6.25 -8.01
CA LYS A 72 -16.72 6.22 -8.93
C LYS A 72 -17.90 5.44 -8.37
N THR A 73 -17.63 4.42 -7.54
CA THR A 73 -18.65 3.54 -6.96
C THR A 73 -19.33 4.18 -5.74
N GLN A 74 -18.66 5.14 -5.09
CA GLN A 74 -19.16 5.88 -3.92
C GLN A 74 -19.93 7.16 -4.29
N GLN A 75 -20.08 7.47 -5.59
CA GLN A 75 -20.87 8.59 -6.13
C GLN A 75 -22.24 8.12 -6.57
#